data_AF-A7SXR5-F1
#
_entry.id   AF-A7SXR5-F1
#
_cell.length_a   1.000
_cell.length_b   1.000
_cell.length_c   1.000
_cell.angle_alpha   90.00
_cell.angle_beta   90.00
_cell.angle_gamma   90.00
#
_symmetry.space_group_name_H-M   'P 1'
#
loop_
_entity.id
_entity.type
_entity.pdbx_description
1 polymer ?
#
loop_
_entity_poly.entity_id
_entity_poly.type
_entity_poly.pdbx_seq_one_letter_code
_entity_poly.pdbx_strand_id
1 'polypeptide(L)'
;MLRFNPHIIIFMTSLKTARNTIIPYSIIIFILMLAYAILGTMVFGNTMYEFSGMKESIFTVLLMSLGAQMKFPNLIEDFKVEGPIYGFSYKLLMSFIFVNFFVAILNDSYEDVKASTDKNSKEFEMAEFILDRLK
;
A
#
# COMPACT_ATOMS: atom_id res chain seq x y z
N MET A 1 -26.07 9.84 15.01
CA MET A 1 -26.99 10.07 13.88
C MET A 1 -26.35 9.91 12.48
N LEU A 2 -25.18 9.26 12.33
CA LEU A 2 -24.53 9.06 11.01
C LEU A 2 -24.97 7.79 10.25
N ARG A 3 -25.98 7.06 10.75
CA ARG A 3 -26.40 5.73 10.24
C ARG A 3 -27.41 5.76 9.09
N PHE A 4 -27.80 6.92 8.57
CA PHE A 4 -28.98 7.03 7.69
C PHE A 4 -28.71 7.26 6.20
N ASN A 5 -27.45 7.41 5.76
CA ASN A 5 -27.19 7.53 4.33
C ASN A 5 -26.74 6.17 3.75
N PRO A 6 -27.52 5.54 2.85
CA PRO A 6 -27.16 4.28 2.23
C PRO A 6 -25.82 4.34 1.48
N HIS A 7 -25.44 5.50 0.92
CA HIS A 7 -24.11 5.67 0.32
C HIS A 7 -22.97 5.58 1.34
N ILE A 8 -23.18 6.10 2.56
CA ILE A 8 -22.19 6.01 3.65
C ILE A 8 -22.06 4.57 4.15
N ILE A 9 -23.17 3.82 4.22
CA ILE A 9 -23.16 2.40 4.61
C ILE A 9 -22.42 1.55 3.58
N ILE A 10 -22.69 1.76 2.29
CA ILE A 10 -22.01 1.03 1.21
C ILE A 10 -20.52 1.35 1.22
N PHE A 11 -20.14 2.64 1.29
CA PHE A 11 -18.74 3.05 1.37
C PHE A 11 -18.02 2.45 2.58
N MET A 12 -18.62 2.51 3.78
CA MET A 12 -18.06 1.92 5.00
C MET A 12 -17.93 0.40 4.91
N THR A 13 -18.88 -0.27 4.25
CA THR A 13 -18.84 -1.72 4.06
C THR A 13 -17.73 -2.11 3.09
N SER A 14 -17.60 -1.41 1.96
CA SER A 14 -16.50 -1.58 1.01
C SER A 14 -15.15 -1.32 1.66
N LEU A 15 -15.02 -0.27 2.48
CA LEU A 15 -13.79 0.03 3.20
C LEU A 15 -13.45 -1.07 4.23
N LYS A 16 -14.46 -1.63 4.90
CA LYS A 16 -14.28 -2.70 5.89
C LYS A 16 -13.89 -4.03 5.25
N THR A 17 -14.39 -4.33 4.05
CA THR A 17 -14.00 -5.50 3.27
C THR A 17 -12.58 -5.32 2.71
N ALA A 18 -12.29 -4.17 2.10
CA ALA A 18 -10.96 -3.85 1.56
C ALA A 18 -9.86 -3.75 2.64
N ARG A 19 -10.24 -3.57 3.91
CA ARG A 19 -9.32 -3.48 5.05
C ARG A 19 -8.38 -4.68 5.16
N ASN A 20 -8.89 -5.90 4.93
CA ASN A 20 -8.06 -7.10 5.07
C ASN A 20 -6.90 -7.11 4.08
N THR A 21 -7.11 -6.55 2.89
CA THR A 21 -6.09 -6.38 1.85
C THR A 21 -5.24 -5.14 2.13
N ILE A 22 -5.81 -4.00 2.54
CA ILE A 22 -5.09 -2.73 2.73
C ILE A 22 -4.11 -2.74 3.91
N ILE A 23 -4.45 -3.40 5.02
CA ILE A 23 -3.62 -3.41 6.24
C ILE A 23 -2.20 -3.94 5.99
N PRO A 24 -1.99 -5.15 5.44
CA PRO A 24 -0.64 -5.70 5.26
C PRO A 24 0.24 -4.83 4.36
N TYR A 25 -0.31 -4.25 3.29
CA TYR A 25 0.44 -3.34 2.43
C TYR A 25 0.77 -2.01 3.09
N SER A 26 -0.14 -1.49 3.92
CA SER A 26 0.13 -0.28 4.72
C SER A 26 1.31 -0.49 5.67
N ILE A 27 1.45 -1.69 6.25
CA ILE A 27 2.59 -2.04 7.11
C ILE A 27 3.90 -2.03 6.33
N ILE A 28 3.92 -2.59 5.12
CA ILE A 28 5.12 -2.61 4.26
C ILE A 28 5.57 -1.19 3.91
N ILE A 29 4.64 -0.32 3.51
CA ILE A 29 4.91 1.10 3.23
C ILE A 29 5.46 1.79 4.48
N PHE A 30 4.87 1.55 5.66
CA PHE A 30 5.30 2.16 6.90
C PHE A 30 6.72 1.74 7.31
N ILE A 31 7.06 0.45 7.17
CA ILE A 31 8.40 -0.05 7.45
C ILE A 31 9.42 0.59 6.51
N LEU A 32 9.10 0.70 5.21
CA LEU A 32 9.99 1.32 4.23
C LEU A 32 10.15 2.83 4.48
N MET A 33 9.08 3.53 4.86
CA MET A 33 9.17 4.93 5.29
C MET A 33 10.11 5.08 6.49
N LEU A 34 9.99 4.24 7.51
CA LEU A 34 10.86 4.31 8.69
C LEU A 34 12.32 4.00 8.35
N ALA A 35 12.57 2.99 7.52
CA ALA A 35 13.92 2.64 7.08
C ALA A 35 14.58 3.81 6.34
N TYR A 36 13.85 4.44 5.41
CA TYR A 36 14.34 5.61 4.67
C TYR A 36 14.46 6.85 5.56
N ALA A 37 13.57 7.05 6.53
CA ALA A 37 13.68 8.15 7.48
C ALA A 37 14.95 8.02 8.32
N ILE A 38 15.26 6.83 8.85
CA ILE A 38 16.48 6.57 9.62
C ILE A 38 17.72 6.76 8.75
N LEU A 39 17.72 6.21 7.54
CA LEU A 39 18.83 6.34 6.60
C LEU A 39 19.05 7.81 6.19
N GLY A 40 17.97 8.56 5.96
CA GLY A 40 18.02 9.99 5.67
C GLY A 40 18.55 10.81 6.84
N THR A 41 18.14 10.53 8.08
CA THR A 41 18.73 11.16 9.27
C THR A 41 20.23 10.84 9.39
N MET A 42 20.64 9.62 9.10
CA MET A 42 22.04 9.19 9.23
C MET A 42 22.95 9.82 8.16
N VAL A 43 22.47 9.92 6.92
CA VAL A 43 23.25 10.43 5.79
C VAL A 43 23.18 11.97 5.72
N PHE A 44 22.00 12.56 5.88
CA PHE A 44 21.76 13.99 5.65
C PHE A 44 21.50 14.80 6.91
N GLY A 45 21.38 14.18 8.09
CA GLY A 45 20.91 14.86 9.31
C GLY A 45 21.83 15.97 9.83
N ASN A 46 23.12 15.94 9.50
CA ASN A 46 24.06 17.01 9.85
C ASN A 46 24.01 18.22 8.91
N THR A 47 23.44 18.05 7.71
CA THR A 47 23.49 19.06 6.64
C THR A 47 22.11 19.64 6.34
N MET A 48 21.04 18.86 6.56
CA MET A 48 19.67 19.24 6.21
C MET A 48 18.77 19.29 7.43
N TYR A 49 18.05 20.40 7.59
CA TYR A 49 17.09 20.58 8.68
C TYR A 49 15.95 19.57 8.58
N GLU A 50 15.53 19.23 7.36
CA GLU A 50 14.50 18.25 7.01
C GLU A 50 14.84 16.83 7.53
N PHE A 51 16.13 16.55 7.74
CA PHE A 51 16.62 15.28 8.27
C PHE A 51 17.29 15.40 9.64
N SER A 52 17.23 16.58 10.28
CA SER A 52 17.93 16.86 11.55
C SER A 52 17.44 16.01 12.73
N GLY A 53 16.20 15.53 12.65
CA GLY A 53 15.61 14.67 13.68
C GLY A 53 14.68 13.62 13.08
N MET A 54 14.41 12.58 13.86
CA MET A 54 13.59 11.44 13.41
C MET A 54 12.16 11.86 13.03
N LYS A 55 11.55 12.81 13.76
CA LYS A 55 10.20 13.31 13.47
C LYS A 55 10.14 14.07 12.15
N GLU A 56 11.08 14.99 11.95
CA GLU A 56 11.19 15.78 10.72
C GLU A 56 11.51 14.88 9.51
N SER A 57 12.36 13.87 9.71
CA SER A 57 12.70 12.89 8.67
C SER A 57 11.49 12.07 8.26
N ILE A 58 10.68 11.60 9.21
CA ILE A 58 9.43 10.88 8.92
C ILE A 58 8.46 11.78 8.15
N PHE A 59 8.30 13.04 8.56
CA PHE A 59 7.42 13.99 7.89
C PHE A 59 7.88 14.28 6.45
N THR A 60 9.18 14.47 6.26
CA THR A 60 9.80 14.68 4.95
C THR A 60 9.63 13.47 4.04
N VAL A 61 9.87 12.26 4.53
CA VAL A 61 9.68 11.01 3.77
C VAL A 61 8.19 10.80 3.44
N LEU A 62 7.28 11.18 4.34
CA LEU A 62 5.84 11.12 4.09
C LEU A 62 5.41 12.09 2.98
N LEU A 63 5.86 13.35 3.04
CA LEU A 63 5.66 14.33 1.97
C LEU A 63 6.22 13.82 0.64
N MET A 64 7.41 13.22 0.65
CA MET A 64 8.04 12.64 -0.52
C MET A 64 7.24 11.48 -1.12
N SER A 65 6.67 10.62 -0.27
CA SER A 65 5.72 9.56 -0.69
C SER A 65 4.46 10.12 -1.36
N LEU A 66 3.97 11.28 -0.92
CA LEU A 66 2.83 11.98 -1.52
C LEU A 66 3.18 12.70 -2.83
N GLY A 67 4.43 12.63 -3.28
CA GLY A 67 4.89 13.25 -4.52
C GLY A 67 5.36 14.69 -4.36
N ALA A 68 5.59 15.16 -3.13
CA ALA A 68 6.23 16.45 -2.91
C ALA A 68 7.62 16.42 -3.58
N GLN A 69 7.87 17.40 -4.45
CA GLN A 69 9.18 17.58 -5.03
C GLN A 69 10.13 18.01 -3.91
N MET A 70 11.12 17.18 -3.64
CA MET A 70 12.21 17.59 -2.78
C MET A 70 12.97 18.70 -3.49
N LYS A 71 12.72 19.94 -3.06
CA LYS A 71 13.56 21.07 -3.42
C LYS A 71 14.86 20.89 -2.67
N PHE A 72 15.76 20.15 -3.29
CA PHE A 72 17.09 19.86 -2.81
C PHE A 72 18.17 20.56 -3.65
N PRO A 73 18.12 21.90 -3.83
CA PRO A 73 19.23 22.60 -4.48
C PRO A 73 20.57 22.30 -3.77
N ASN A 74 20.54 22.17 -2.44
CA ASN A 74 21.75 21.92 -1.63
C ASN A 74 22.20 20.45 -1.61
N LEU A 75 21.30 19.48 -1.89
CA LEU A 75 21.65 18.05 -1.82
C LEU A 75 22.54 17.62 -3.00
N ILE A 76 22.39 18.28 -4.16
CA ILE A 76 23.18 18.01 -5.36
C ILE A 76 24.58 18.64 -5.26
N GLU A 77 24.70 19.77 -4.54
CA GLU A 77 25.99 20.46 -4.35
C GLU A 77 26.86 19.78 -3.30
N ASP A 78 26.28 19.37 -2.16
CA ASP A 78 27.03 18.75 -1.05
C ASP A 78 27.20 17.22 -1.20
N PHE A 79 26.22 16.51 -1.77
CA PHE A 79 26.21 15.04 -1.89
C PHE A 79 25.94 14.56 -3.32
N LYS A 80 26.93 14.77 -4.20
CA LYS A 80 26.87 14.45 -5.64
C LYS A 80 26.52 12.99 -5.97
N VAL A 81 26.77 12.05 -5.07
CA VAL A 81 26.55 10.60 -5.31
C VAL A 81 25.44 10.05 -4.42
N GLU A 82 25.47 10.35 -3.12
CA GLU A 82 24.55 9.78 -2.14
C GLU A 82 23.11 10.30 -2.30
N GLY A 83 22.96 11.58 -2.67
CA GLY A 83 21.65 12.19 -2.90
C GLY A 83 20.86 11.54 -4.06
N PRO A 84 21.44 11.43 -5.27
CA PRO A 84 20.82 10.75 -6.40
C PRO A 84 20.51 9.28 -6.13
N ILE A 85 21.42 8.54 -5.48
CA ILE A 85 21.21 7.12 -5.15
C ILE A 85 20.05 6.95 -4.16
N TYR A 86 20.00 7.79 -3.12
CA TYR A 86 18.90 7.81 -2.16
C TYR A 86 17.56 8.08 -2.85
N GLY A 87 17.48 9.15 -3.64
CA GLY A 87 16.25 9.53 -4.33
C GLY A 87 15.80 8.52 -5.38
N PHE A 88 16.74 7.95 -6.14
CA PHE A 88 16.44 6.94 -7.16
C PHE A 88 15.98 5.63 -6.53
N SER A 89 16.71 5.11 -5.54
CA SER A 89 16.34 3.87 -4.84
C SER A 89 14.98 3.98 -4.17
N TYR A 90 14.68 5.12 -3.53
CA TYR A 90 13.38 5.36 -2.91
C TYR A 90 12.25 5.34 -3.93
N LYS A 91 12.38 6.09 -5.04
CA LYS A 91 11.36 6.13 -6.09
C LYS A 91 11.15 4.75 -6.74
N LEU A 92 12.24 4.02 -6.97
CA LEU A 92 12.21 2.69 -7.56
C LEU A 92 11.50 1.70 -6.63
N LEU A 93 11.89 1.63 -5.36
CA LEU A 93 11.25 0.75 -4.38
C LEU A 93 9.77 1.12 -4.18
N MET A 94 9.44 2.40 -4.07
CA MET A 94 8.06 2.84 -3.93
C MET A 94 7.22 2.41 -5.12
N SER A 95 7.75 2.54 -6.34
CA SER A 95 7.08 2.03 -7.55
C SER A 95 6.88 0.52 -7.53
N PHE A 96 7.87 -0.27 -7.08
CA PHE A 96 7.73 -1.71 -6.92
C PHE A 96 6.63 -2.09 -5.92
N ILE A 97 6.52 -1.39 -4.79
CA ILE A 97 5.45 -1.61 -3.82
C ILE A 97 4.09 -1.34 -4.47
N PHE A 98 3.95 -0.23 -5.20
CA PHE A 98 2.69 0.12 -5.88
C PHE A 98 2.28 -0.95 -6.91
N VAL A 99 3.23 -1.46 -7.70
CA VAL A 99 2.96 -2.56 -8.64
C VAL A 99 2.53 -3.81 -7.88
N ASN A 100 3.24 -4.20 -6.82
CA ASN A 100 2.90 -5.37 -6.02
C ASN A 100 1.55 -5.22 -5.31
N PHE A 101 1.19 -4.02 -4.86
CA PHE A 101 -0.12 -3.71 -4.31
C PHE A 101 -1.23 -3.92 -5.35
N PHE A 102 -1.01 -3.48 -6.59
CA PHE A 102 -1.95 -3.70 -7.68
C PHE A 102 -2.10 -5.19 -8.04
N VAL A 103 -0.98 -5.91 -8.15
CA VAL A 103 -0.96 -7.37 -8.39
C VAL A 103 -1.74 -8.10 -7.30
N ALA A 104 -1.57 -7.70 -6.04
CA ALA A 104 -2.25 -8.31 -4.93
C ALA A 104 -3.77 -8.10 -4.96
N ILE A 105 -4.25 -6.89 -5.28
CA ILE A 105 -5.68 -6.62 -5.44
C ILE A 105 -6.27 -7.50 -6.55
N LEU A 106 -5.55 -7.64 -7.67
CA LEU A 106 -5.97 -8.52 -8.75
C LEU A 106 -6.01 -9.99 -8.32
N ASN A 107 -5.00 -10.45 -7.57
CA ASN A 107 -4.95 -11.83 -7.06
C ASN A 107 -6.10 -12.11 -6.10
N ASP A 108 -6.35 -11.20 -5.16
CA ASP A 108 -7.47 -11.26 -4.19
C ASP A 108 -8.82 -11.33 -4.93
N SER A 109 -9.01 -10.48 -5.95
CA SER A 109 -10.21 -10.49 -6.79
C SER A 109 -10.37 -11.78 -7.60
N TYR A 110 -9.26 -12.35 -8.08
CA TYR A 110 -9.26 -13.61 -8.83
C TYR A 110 -9.60 -14.79 -7.93
N GLU A 111 -9.04 -14.83 -6.72
CA GLU A 111 -9.35 -15.84 -5.71
C GLU A 111 -10.84 -15.81 -5.31
N ASP A 112 -11.42 -14.63 -5.13
CA ASP A 112 -12.85 -14.46 -4.84
C ASP A 112 -13.76 -15.01 -5.97
N VAL A 113 -13.42 -14.73 -7.24
CA VAL A 113 -14.18 -15.26 -8.40
C VAL A 113 -14.03 -16.77 -8.52
N LYS A 114 -12.83 -17.30 -8.26
CA LYS A 114 -12.59 -18.74 -8.28
C LYS A 114 -13.36 -19.45 -7.16
N ALA A 115 -13.31 -18.92 -5.94
CA ALA A 115 -14.01 -19.48 -4.79
C ALA A 115 -15.53 -19.47 -4.95
N SER A 116 -16.09 -18.41 -5.55
CA SER A 116 -17.53 -18.34 -5.85
C SER A 116 -17.94 -19.30 -6.96
N THR A 117 -17.10 -19.49 -7.99
CA THR A 117 -17.33 -20.48 -9.05
C THR A 117 -17.31 -21.92 -8.50
N ASP A 118 -16.33 -22.25 -7.66
CA ASP A 118 -16.21 -23.56 -7.00
C ASP A 118 -17.35 -23.84 -6.02
N LYS A 119 -17.90 -22.81 -5.38
CA LYS A 119 -19.05 -22.95 -4.49
C LYS A 119 -20.34 -23.20 -5.29
N ASN A 120 -20.55 -22.43 -6.35
CA ASN A 120 -21.71 -22.59 -7.22
C ASN A 120 -21.71 -23.97 -7.89
N SER A 121 -20.55 -24.44 -8.39
CA SER A 121 -20.47 -25.78 -9.01
C SER A 121 -20.86 -26.90 -8.05
N LYS A 122 -20.42 -26.84 -6.79
CA LYS A 122 -20.80 -27.80 -5.74
C LYS A 122 -22.29 -27.76 -5.39
N GLU A 123 -22.89 -26.57 -5.37
CA GLU A 123 -24.34 -26.43 -5.14
C GLU A 123 -25.15 -27.02 -6.30
N PHE A 124 -24.72 -26.82 -7.55
CA PHE A 124 -25.33 -27.46 -8.72
C PHE A 124 -25.23 -28.99 -8.67
N GLU A 125 -24.07 -29.53 -8.32
CA GLU A 125 -23.84 -30.98 -8.24
C GLU A 125 -24.69 -31.64 -7.13
N MET A 126 -24.84 -30.98 -5.97
CA MET A 126 -25.76 -31.43 -4.92
C MET A 126 -27.23 -31.36 -5.34
N ALA A 127 -27.64 -30.31 -6.07
CA ALA A 127 -29.00 -30.18 -6.57
C ALA A 127 -29.35 -31.29 -7.56
N GLU A 128 -28.42 -31.64 -8.47
CA GLU A 128 -28.58 -32.73 -9.44
C GLU A 128 -28.68 -34.09 -8.74
N PHE A 129 -27.84 -34.35 -7.72
CA PHE A 129 -27.88 -35.57 -6.92
C PHE A 129 -29.21 -35.77 -6.18
N ILE A 130 -29.79 -34.70 -5.64
CA ILE A 130 -31.11 -34.76 -4.96
C ILE A 130 -32.22 -35.04 -5.96
N LEU A 131 -32.18 -34.44 -7.15
CA LEU A 131 -33.17 -34.67 -8.20
C LEU A 131 -33.14 -36.12 -8.73
N ASP A 132 -31.96 -36.71 -8.88
CA ASP A 132 -31.80 -38.10 -9.32
C ASP A 132 -32.39 -39.11 -8.33
N ARG A 133 -32.27 -38.83 -7.02
CA ARG A 133 -32.81 -39.67 -5.94
C ARG A 133 -34.33 -39.57 -5.74
N LEU A 134 -34.95 -38.50 -6.21
CA LEU A 134 -36.39 -38.26 -6.09
C LEU A 134 -37.20 -38.86 -7.25
N LYS A 135 -36.52 -39.40 -8.27
CA LYS A 135 -37.11 -40.06 -9.43
C LYS A 135 -37.22 -41.57 -9.21
#